data_AF-A0A7X7VGX8-F1
#
_entry.id   AF-A0A7X7VGX8-F1
#
_cell.length_a   1.000
_cell.length_b   1.000
_cell.length_c   1.000
_cell.angle_alpha   90.00
_cell.angle_beta   90.00
_cell.angle_gamma   90.00
#
_symmetry.space_group_name_H-M   'P 1'
#
loop_
_entity.id
_entity.type
_entity.pdbx_description
1 polymer ?
#
loop_
_entity_poly.entity_id
_entity_poly.type
_entity_poly.pdbx_seq_one_letter_code
_entity_poly.pdbx_strand_id
1 'polypeptide(L)'
;MTFEQTPEYQQSMRMRGACDRVICHVFGVTPDRIERFDKSGDLFVLDKEFAIDMRVRLQNDSQITGQEKTLSYQFYKYRTFTIEFWQNRFTREPGEFFHIASQFYLHGYSDQTGTHFEEWIILDILEFMHYLRRNSIDDLASRTRPAGGSRAAFLPIPYDNIPPQFIKARGERKTRTVINEFIEMN
;
A
#
# COMPACT_ATOMS: atom_id res chain seq x y z
N MET A 1 13.46 -21.74 -0.56
CA MET A 1 12.14 -21.14 -0.31
C MET A 1 11.74 -20.42 -1.58
N THR A 2 10.59 -20.76 -2.16
CA THR A 2 10.10 -20.05 -3.34
C THR A 2 9.45 -18.72 -2.92
N PHE A 3 9.28 -17.77 -3.85
CA PHE A 3 8.67 -16.47 -3.55
C PHE A 3 7.26 -16.63 -2.97
N GLU A 4 6.50 -17.60 -3.46
CA GLU A 4 5.14 -17.91 -3.03
C GLU A 4 5.09 -18.42 -1.59
N GLN A 5 6.21 -18.91 -1.06
CA GLN A 5 6.30 -19.40 0.32
C GLN A 5 6.65 -18.29 1.33
N THR A 6 6.92 -17.07 0.86
CA THR A 6 7.25 -15.96 1.75
C THR A 6 6.03 -15.53 2.57
N PRO A 7 6.20 -15.17 3.86
CA PRO A 7 5.12 -14.65 4.69
C PRO A 7 4.41 -13.43 4.05
N GLU A 8 5.17 -12.59 3.36
CA GLU A 8 4.70 -11.41 2.66
C GLU A 8 3.75 -11.76 1.52
N TYR A 9 4.13 -12.73 0.67
CA TYR A 9 3.27 -13.19 -0.41
C TYR A 9 1.97 -13.82 0.14
N GLN A 10 2.09 -14.71 1.12
CA GLN A 10 0.94 -15.36 1.75
C GLN A 10 0.00 -14.36 2.42
N GLN A 11 0.54 -13.28 2.99
CA GLN A 11 -0.28 -12.19 3.50
C GLN A 11 -1.00 -11.43 2.37
N SER A 12 -0.29 -11.06 1.31
CA SER A 12 -0.88 -10.37 0.16
C SER A 12 -2.07 -11.16 -0.40
N MET A 13 -1.89 -12.48 -0.58
CA MET A 13 -2.96 -13.37 -1.03
C MET A 13 -4.18 -13.38 -0.11
N ARG A 14 -3.99 -13.44 1.22
CA ARG A 14 -5.09 -13.38 2.20
C ARG A 14 -5.81 -12.03 2.22
N MET A 15 -5.08 -10.95 1.95
CA MET A 15 -5.62 -9.59 1.98
C MET A 15 -6.32 -9.17 0.68
N ARG A 16 -6.17 -9.91 -0.43
CA ARG A 16 -6.81 -9.60 -1.73
C ARG A 16 -8.30 -9.26 -1.59
N GLY A 17 -9.06 -10.09 -0.86
CA GLY A 17 -10.48 -9.83 -0.65
C GLY A 17 -10.78 -8.55 0.14
N ALA A 18 -9.90 -8.12 1.03
CA ALA A 18 -10.02 -6.83 1.72
C ALA A 18 -9.68 -5.66 0.78
N CYS A 19 -8.61 -5.79 0.00
CA CYS A 19 -8.25 -4.82 -1.02
C CYS A 19 -9.38 -4.60 -2.01
N ASP A 20 -9.98 -5.69 -2.52
CA ASP A 20 -11.10 -5.63 -3.48
C ASP A 20 -12.29 -4.86 -2.91
N ARG A 21 -12.66 -5.12 -1.65
CA ARG A 21 -13.75 -4.38 -0.99
C ARG A 21 -13.46 -2.88 -0.92
N VAL A 22 -12.23 -2.50 -0.58
CA VAL A 22 -11.81 -1.10 -0.50
C VAL A 22 -11.82 -0.45 -1.89
N ILE A 23 -11.23 -1.09 -2.89
CA ILE A 23 -11.17 -0.60 -4.28
C ILE A 23 -12.59 -0.45 -4.85
N CYS A 24 -13.43 -1.47 -4.70
CA CYS A 24 -14.82 -1.44 -5.14
C CYS A 24 -15.60 -0.29 -4.50
N HIS A 25 -15.43 -0.11 -3.18
CA HIS A 25 -16.08 0.97 -2.44
C HIS A 25 -15.62 2.37 -2.91
N VAL A 26 -14.31 2.59 -3.01
CA VAL A 26 -13.74 3.91 -3.30
C VAL A 26 -13.98 4.33 -4.76
N PHE A 27 -13.90 3.39 -5.70
CA PHE A 27 -14.05 3.69 -7.12
C PHE A 27 -15.46 3.40 -7.67
N GLY A 28 -16.38 2.90 -6.84
CA GLY A 28 -17.76 2.60 -7.26
C GLY A 28 -17.83 1.51 -8.33
N VAL A 29 -16.98 0.49 -8.21
CA VAL A 29 -16.86 -0.64 -9.16
C VAL A 29 -17.17 -1.97 -8.47
N THR A 30 -17.31 -3.02 -9.26
CA THR A 30 -17.48 -4.41 -8.81
C THR A 30 -16.18 -5.21 -8.99
N PRO A 31 -15.99 -6.35 -8.28
CA PRO A 31 -14.72 -7.10 -8.36
C PRO A 31 -14.31 -7.54 -9.77
N ASP A 32 -15.25 -7.81 -10.68
CA ASP A 32 -14.97 -8.15 -12.08
C ASP A 32 -14.34 -7.01 -12.90
N ARG A 33 -14.29 -5.80 -12.34
CA ARG A 33 -13.64 -4.63 -12.91
C ARG A 33 -12.18 -4.46 -12.43
N ILE A 34 -11.71 -5.32 -11.54
CA ILE A 34 -10.34 -5.31 -11.01
C ILE A 34 -9.55 -6.43 -11.69
N GLU A 35 -8.50 -6.05 -12.40
CA GLU A 35 -7.56 -6.96 -13.04
C GLU A 35 -6.20 -6.81 -12.37
N ARG A 36 -5.70 -7.87 -11.73
CA ARG A 36 -4.35 -7.91 -11.18
C ARG A 36 -3.41 -8.55 -12.20
N PHE A 37 -2.21 -8.00 -12.31
CA PHE A 37 -1.20 -8.53 -13.22
C PHE A 37 -0.45 -9.67 -12.54
N ASP A 38 -0.71 -10.90 -12.97
CA ASP A 38 0.03 -12.07 -12.48
C ASP A 38 1.45 -12.09 -13.05
N LYS A 39 2.41 -12.54 -12.23
CA LYS A 39 3.85 -12.47 -12.51
C LYS A 39 4.36 -13.37 -13.65
N SER A 40 3.46 -14.00 -14.39
CA SER A 40 3.76 -14.97 -15.45
C SER A 40 3.29 -14.55 -16.85
N GLY A 41 2.70 -13.36 -17.01
CA GLY A 41 2.26 -12.83 -18.32
C GLY A 41 3.15 -11.72 -18.87
N ASP A 42 2.91 -11.30 -20.12
CA ASP A 42 3.59 -10.16 -20.77
C ASP A 42 3.46 -8.84 -19.96
N LEU A 43 2.45 -8.76 -19.09
CA LEU A 43 2.19 -7.64 -18.19
C LEU A 43 3.07 -7.63 -16.93
N PHE A 44 3.92 -8.63 -16.71
CA PHE A 44 4.89 -8.65 -15.61
C PHE A 44 5.90 -7.49 -15.69
N VAL A 45 6.12 -6.95 -16.89
CA VAL A 45 6.91 -5.72 -17.09
C VAL A 45 6.29 -4.53 -16.36
N LEU A 46 4.96 -4.47 -16.23
CA LEU A 46 4.27 -3.37 -15.54
C LEU A 46 4.48 -3.40 -14.03
N ASP A 47 4.46 -4.59 -13.41
CA ASP A 47 4.84 -4.75 -12.00
C ASP A 47 6.30 -4.34 -11.81
N LYS A 48 7.20 -4.99 -12.56
CA LYS A 48 8.65 -4.87 -12.37
C LYS A 48 9.21 -3.48 -12.69
N GLU A 49 8.80 -2.87 -13.80
CA GLU A 49 9.39 -1.63 -14.28
C GLU A 49 8.57 -0.40 -13.88
N PHE A 50 7.31 -0.57 -13.48
CA PHE A 50 6.39 0.55 -13.27
C PHE A 50 5.66 0.53 -11.92
N ALA A 51 5.86 -0.51 -11.09
CA ALA A 51 5.15 -0.69 -9.83
C ALA A 51 3.62 -0.53 -10.01
N ILE A 52 3.09 -1.33 -10.94
CA ILE A 52 1.66 -1.45 -11.20
C ILE A 52 1.24 -2.89 -10.97
N ASP A 53 0.55 -3.13 -9.85
CA ASP A 53 -0.04 -4.43 -9.52
C ASP A 53 -1.36 -4.69 -10.25
N MET A 54 -2.10 -3.64 -10.59
CA MET A 54 -3.47 -3.79 -11.06
C MET A 54 -3.96 -2.68 -11.99
N ARG A 55 -5.07 -3.00 -12.65
CA ARG A 55 -5.93 -2.10 -13.40
C ARG A 55 -7.36 -2.17 -12.88
N VAL A 56 -7.99 -1.01 -12.74
CA VAL A 56 -9.42 -0.87 -12.40
C VAL A 56 -10.15 -0.21 -13.55
N ARG A 57 -11.18 -0.87 -14.07
CA ARG A 57 -12.06 -0.33 -15.11
C ARG A 57 -13.25 0.40 -14.47
N LEU A 58 -13.35 1.70 -14.71
CA LEU A 58 -14.41 2.54 -14.15
C LEU A 58 -15.76 2.34 -14.87
N GLN A 59 -16.82 2.97 -14.35
CA GLN A 59 -18.18 2.84 -14.88
C GLN A 59 -18.32 3.33 -16.33
N ASN A 60 -17.51 4.30 -16.74
CA ASN A 60 -17.44 4.82 -18.11
C ASN A 60 -16.40 4.08 -18.98
N ASP A 61 -15.96 2.90 -18.54
CA ASP A 61 -14.92 2.06 -19.16
C ASP A 61 -13.51 2.67 -19.29
N SER A 62 -13.30 3.90 -18.79
CA SER A 62 -11.95 4.41 -18.58
C SER A 62 -11.20 3.55 -17.54
N GLN A 63 -9.87 3.59 -17.59
CA GLN A 63 -9.02 2.72 -16.78
C GLN A 63 -8.12 3.55 -15.89
N ILE A 64 -7.92 3.08 -14.67
CA ILE A 64 -6.89 3.58 -13.77
C ILE A 64 -5.98 2.45 -13.30
N THR A 65 -4.70 2.74 -13.10
CA THR A 65 -3.72 1.78 -12.60
C THR A 65 -3.44 1.99 -11.12
N GLY A 66 -3.13 0.91 -10.41
CA GLY A 66 -2.88 0.96 -8.98
C GLY A 66 -1.80 0.00 -8.50
N GLN A 67 -1.25 0.36 -7.36
CA GLN A 67 -0.35 -0.47 -6.56
C GLN A 67 -1.04 -0.82 -5.24
N GLU A 68 -0.83 -2.04 -4.73
CA GLU A 68 -1.34 -2.44 -3.41
C GLU A 68 -0.24 -3.00 -2.50
N LYS A 69 -0.24 -2.54 -1.25
CA LYS A 69 0.66 -3.08 -0.24
C LYS A 69 -0.01 -3.17 1.11
N THR A 70 -0.07 -4.38 1.65
CA THR A 70 -0.59 -4.62 2.99
C THR A 70 0.47 -5.19 3.91
N LEU A 71 0.72 -4.50 5.03
CA LEU A 71 1.65 -4.93 6.07
C LEU A 71 0.92 -5.67 7.18
N SER A 72 1.58 -6.63 7.84
CA SER A 72 0.98 -7.39 8.96
C SER A 72 0.63 -6.49 10.14
N TYR A 73 -0.41 -6.87 10.90
CA TYR A 73 -0.81 -6.21 12.16
C TYR A 73 0.34 -5.96 13.14
N GLN A 74 1.33 -6.85 13.21
CA GLN A 74 2.50 -6.67 14.08
C GLN A 74 3.29 -5.38 13.82
N PHE A 75 3.19 -4.84 12.59
CA PHE A 75 3.82 -3.60 12.18
C PHE A 75 2.88 -2.39 12.31
N TYR A 76 1.62 -2.59 12.70
CA TYR A 76 0.62 -1.53 12.81
C TYR A 76 1.06 -0.39 13.73
N LYS A 77 1.83 -0.69 14.79
CA LYS A 77 2.40 0.31 15.71
C LYS A 77 3.20 1.43 15.04
N TYR A 78 3.69 1.22 13.81
CA TYR A 78 4.45 2.23 13.07
C TYR A 78 3.57 3.22 12.31
N ARG A 79 2.36 2.82 11.88
CA ARG A 79 1.40 3.65 11.13
C ARG A 79 2.06 4.51 10.04
N THR A 80 2.85 3.87 9.18
CA THR A 80 3.61 4.53 8.11
C THR A 80 3.27 3.96 6.75
N PHE A 81 3.08 4.84 5.77
CA PHE A 81 3.20 4.48 4.36
C PHE A 81 4.66 4.17 4.07
N THR A 82 4.94 3.03 3.45
CA THR A 82 6.31 2.61 3.10
C THR A 82 6.43 2.37 1.62
N ILE A 83 7.29 3.13 0.96
CA ILE A 83 7.65 2.95 -0.45
C ILE A 83 9.10 2.48 -0.54
N GLU A 84 9.38 1.48 -1.39
CA GLU A 84 10.76 1.00 -1.55
C GLU A 84 11.60 2.09 -2.20
N PHE A 85 12.65 2.54 -1.52
CA PHE A 85 13.53 3.57 -2.05
C PHE A 85 14.73 2.93 -2.74
N TRP A 86 15.38 1.97 -2.08
CA TRP A 86 16.45 1.16 -2.67
C TRP A 86 16.07 -0.30 -2.64
N GLN A 87 16.11 -0.98 -3.78
CA GLN A 87 16.02 -2.45 -3.84
C GLN A 87 17.26 -3.09 -3.20
N ASN A 88 18.43 -2.48 -3.43
CA ASN A 88 19.68 -2.83 -2.77
C ASN A 88 20.40 -1.57 -2.29
N ARG A 89 20.34 -1.32 -0.98
CA ARG A 89 20.92 -0.13 -0.34
C ARG A 89 22.44 -0.04 -0.42
N PHE A 90 23.13 -1.17 -0.68
CA PHE A 90 24.59 -1.21 -0.77
C PHE A 90 25.07 -0.81 -2.17
N THR A 91 24.33 -1.18 -3.21
CA THR A 91 24.64 -0.82 -4.61
C THR A 91 23.86 0.40 -5.09
N ARG A 92 22.91 0.90 -4.28
CA ARG A 92 21.95 1.97 -4.65
C ARG A 92 21.13 1.62 -5.89
N GLU A 93 20.76 0.35 -6.00
CA GLU A 93 19.82 -0.11 -7.02
C GLU A 93 18.45 0.53 -6.76
N PRO A 94 17.88 1.30 -7.72
CA PRO A 94 16.62 2.02 -7.54
C PRO A 94 15.48 1.08 -7.17
N GLY A 95 14.70 1.43 -6.16
CA GLY A 95 13.44 0.75 -5.85
C GLY A 95 12.22 1.45 -6.43
N GLU A 96 11.05 0.96 -6.03
CA GLU A 96 9.70 1.43 -6.40
C GLU A 96 9.56 2.96 -6.51
N PHE A 97 10.12 3.71 -5.57
CA PHE A 97 10.08 5.16 -5.52
C PHE A 97 10.50 5.83 -6.84
N PHE A 98 11.47 5.24 -7.56
CA PHE A 98 12.05 5.85 -8.75
C PHE A 98 11.31 5.54 -10.04
N HIS A 99 10.46 4.52 -10.04
CA HIS A 99 9.83 4.02 -11.26
C HIS A 99 8.31 3.82 -11.11
N ILE A 100 7.72 4.19 -9.98
CA ILE A 100 6.27 4.11 -9.78
C ILE A 100 5.51 4.95 -10.81
N ALA A 101 4.61 4.30 -11.54
CA ALA A 101 3.72 4.91 -12.53
C ALA A 101 2.25 4.54 -12.31
N SER A 102 1.93 3.90 -11.18
CA SER A 102 0.54 3.74 -10.71
C SER A 102 -0.14 5.09 -10.49
N GLN A 103 -1.46 5.17 -10.72
CA GLN A 103 -2.24 6.39 -10.47
C GLN A 103 -2.75 6.47 -9.03
N PHE A 104 -2.94 5.33 -8.37
CA PHE A 104 -3.25 5.27 -6.94
C PHE A 104 -2.42 4.22 -6.21
N TYR A 105 -2.30 4.37 -4.90
CA TYR A 105 -1.63 3.39 -4.04
C TYR A 105 -2.53 3.05 -2.86
N LEU A 106 -3.01 1.80 -2.80
CA LEU A 106 -3.67 1.26 -1.62
C LEU A 106 -2.61 0.73 -0.66
N HIS A 107 -2.44 1.39 0.48
CA HIS A 107 -1.53 0.94 1.53
C HIS A 107 -2.29 0.75 2.83
N GLY A 108 -1.99 -0.33 3.56
CA GLY A 108 -2.68 -0.60 4.81
C GLY A 108 -1.97 -1.59 5.70
N TYR A 109 -2.56 -1.76 6.89
CA TYR A 109 -2.17 -2.80 7.84
C TYR A 109 -3.33 -3.77 7.99
N SER A 110 -3.04 -5.07 7.90
CA SER A 110 -4.03 -6.08 8.22
C SER A 110 -4.42 -5.99 9.70
N ASP A 111 -5.62 -6.46 10.02
CA ASP A 111 -6.02 -6.78 11.38
C ASP A 111 -5.29 -8.04 11.89
N GLN A 112 -5.59 -8.46 13.11
CA GLN A 112 -5.02 -9.66 13.73
C GLN A 112 -5.37 -10.95 12.98
N THR A 113 -6.46 -10.98 12.21
CA THR A 113 -6.87 -12.16 11.43
C THR A 113 -6.11 -12.27 10.12
N GLY A 114 -5.62 -11.15 9.59
CA GLY A 114 -4.90 -11.11 8.32
C GLY A 114 -5.81 -11.12 7.09
N THR A 115 -7.11 -10.86 7.25
CA THR A 115 -8.11 -10.87 6.16
C THR A 115 -8.97 -9.60 6.08
N HIS A 116 -8.77 -8.68 7.04
CA HIS A 116 -9.36 -7.34 7.06
C HIS A 116 -8.28 -6.30 7.32
N PHE A 117 -8.60 -5.02 7.10
CA PHE A 117 -7.72 -3.93 7.47
C PHE A 117 -7.97 -3.49 8.91
N GLU A 118 -6.90 -3.25 9.65
CA GLU A 118 -6.91 -2.45 10.87
C GLU A 118 -7.01 -0.95 10.52
N GLU A 119 -6.23 -0.51 9.53
CA GLU A 119 -6.20 0.86 9.00
C GLU A 119 -5.68 0.83 7.56
N TRP A 120 -6.26 1.64 6.67
CA TRP A 120 -5.83 1.73 5.27
C TRP A 120 -5.99 3.14 4.71
N ILE A 121 -5.21 3.43 3.68
CA ILE A 121 -5.25 4.67 2.91
C ILE A 121 -5.18 4.35 1.41
N ILE A 122 -5.88 5.12 0.58
CA ILE A 122 -5.64 5.22 -0.86
C ILE A 122 -5.05 6.58 -1.14
N LEU A 123 -3.84 6.60 -1.70
CA LEU A 123 -3.14 7.81 -2.10
C LEU A 123 -3.36 8.11 -3.59
N ASP A 124 -3.46 9.39 -3.92
CA ASP A 124 -3.09 9.88 -5.25
C ASP A 124 -1.57 9.90 -5.34
N ILE A 125 -1.00 8.78 -5.82
CA ILE A 125 0.43 8.58 -5.69
C ILE A 125 1.22 9.46 -6.64
N LEU A 126 0.68 9.82 -7.81
CA LEU A 126 1.37 10.71 -8.75
C LEU A 126 1.52 12.11 -8.17
N GLU A 127 0.43 12.68 -7.64
CA GLU A 127 0.49 13.99 -6.97
C GLU A 127 1.37 13.94 -5.71
N PHE A 128 1.33 12.82 -4.96
CA PHE A 128 2.15 12.66 -3.78
C PHE A 128 3.65 12.56 -4.12
N MET A 129 4.02 11.83 -5.17
CA MET A 129 5.41 11.77 -5.67
C MET A 129 5.88 13.15 -6.15
N HIS A 130 4.98 13.90 -6.81
CA HIS A 130 5.25 15.29 -7.20
C HIS A 130 5.46 16.22 -6.01
N TYR A 131 4.78 15.97 -4.89
CA TYR A 131 5.02 16.67 -3.62
C TYR A 131 6.37 16.30 -3.01
N LEU A 132 6.74 15.02 -3.00
CA LEU A 132 7.99 14.54 -2.42
C LEU A 132 9.24 15.06 -3.14
N ARG A 133 9.15 15.32 -4.46
CA ARG A 133 10.25 15.87 -5.28
C ARG A 133 10.79 17.22 -4.81
N ARG A 134 10.09 17.90 -3.90
CA ARG A 134 10.54 19.16 -3.26
C ARG A 134 11.76 18.94 -2.35
N ASN A 135 11.99 17.70 -1.91
CA ASN A 135 13.17 17.30 -1.16
C ASN A 135 14.21 16.74 -2.14
N SER A 136 15.50 16.90 -1.82
CA SER A 136 16.55 16.26 -2.61
C SER A 136 16.52 14.74 -2.42
N ILE A 137 17.06 14.01 -3.40
CA ILE A 137 17.21 12.54 -3.28
C ILE A 137 18.06 12.17 -2.07
N ASP A 138 19.11 12.94 -1.75
CA ASP A 138 19.95 12.69 -0.57
C ASP A 138 19.19 12.90 0.75
N ASP A 139 18.34 13.93 0.84
CA ASP A 139 17.48 14.14 2.01
C ASP A 139 16.53 12.96 2.20
N LEU A 140 15.83 12.55 1.15
CA LEU A 140 14.92 11.41 1.20
C LEU A 140 15.66 10.10 1.53
N ALA A 141 16.83 9.87 0.92
CA ALA A 141 17.65 8.69 1.16
C ALA A 141 18.11 8.61 2.63
N SER A 142 18.45 9.75 3.25
CA SER A 142 18.89 9.81 4.66
C SER A 142 17.80 9.38 5.66
N ARG A 143 16.53 9.46 5.23
CA ARG A 143 15.34 9.10 6.03
C ARG A 143 14.92 7.64 5.85
N THR A 144 15.56 6.91 4.94
CA THR A 144 15.22 5.52 4.67
C THR A 144 15.58 4.60 5.83
N ARG A 145 14.87 3.48 5.94
CA ARG A 145 15.11 2.43 6.94
C ARG A 145 15.32 1.08 6.23
N PRO A 146 16.30 0.28 6.65
CA PRO A 146 16.49 -1.05 6.08
C PRO A 146 15.30 -1.95 6.41
N ALA A 147 14.86 -2.76 5.45
CA ALA A 147 13.95 -3.86 5.76
C ALA A 147 14.71 -4.99 6.47
N GLY A 148 14.14 -5.51 7.55
CA GLY A 148 14.74 -6.59 8.33
C GLY A 148 15.04 -7.80 7.45
N GLY A 149 16.28 -8.30 7.50
CA GLY A 149 16.69 -9.48 6.72
C GLY A 149 16.84 -9.27 5.21
N SER A 150 16.59 -8.07 4.68
CA SER A 150 16.69 -7.75 3.24
C SER A 150 17.84 -6.78 2.94
N ARG A 151 18.21 -6.66 1.66
CA ARG A 151 19.09 -5.59 1.13
C ARG A 151 18.33 -4.29 0.85
N ALA A 152 17.01 -4.34 0.82
CA ALA A 152 16.16 -3.20 0.53
C ALA A 152 16.16 -2.15 1.65
N ALA A 153 15.83 -0.91 1.28
CA ALA A 153 15.56 0.20 2.20
C ALA A 153 14.30 0.94 1.74
N PHE A 154 13.44 1.25 2.71
CA PHE A 154 12.15 1.89 2.49
C PHE A 154 12.16 3.31 3.03
N LEU A 155 11.45 4.22 2.37
CA LEU A 155 11.14 5.54 2.92
C LEU A 155 9.84 5.44 3.73
N PRO A 156 9.89 5.47 5.07
CA PRO A 156 8.68 5.50 5.89
C PRO A 156 8.14 6.92 6.00
N ILE A 157 6.85 7.09 5.74
CA ILE A 157 6.12 8.34 5.90
C ILE A 157 4.96 8.08 6.86
N PRO A 158 4.96 8.64 8.09
CA PRO A 158 3.83 8.50 9.01
C PRO A 158 2.53 8.91 8.34
N TYR A 159 1.46 8.14 8.52
CA TYR A 159 0.14 8.46 7.95
C TYR A 159 -0.32 9.86 8.34
N ASP A 160 -0.07 10.25 9.59
CA ASP A 160 -0.44 11.56 10.13
C ASP A 160 0.37 12.73 9.49
N ASN A 161 1.46 12.42 8.77
CA ASN A 161 2.28 13.39 8.05
C ASN A 161 1.96 13.46 6.54
N ILE A 162 1.03 12.64 6.03
CA ILE A 162 0.61 12.70 4.63
C ILE A 162 -0.41 13.84 4.48
N PRO A 163 -0.14 14.87 3.65
CA PRO A 163 -1.08 15.96 3.46
C PRO A 163 -2.44 15.47 2.96
N PRO A 164 -3.57 15.90 3.56
CA PRO A 164 -4.89 15.36 3.26
C PRO A 164 -5.30 15.42 1.78
N GLN A 165 -4.83 16.42 1.04
CA GLN A 165 -5.14 16.56 -0.39
C GLN A 165 -4.60 15.42 -1.26
N PHE A 166 -3.63 14.65 -0.77
CA PHE A 166 -3.09 13.49 -1.49
C PHE A 166 -3.77 12.16 -1.08
N ILE A 167 -4.69 12.20 -0.12
CA ILE A 167 -5.44 11.03 0.35
C ILE A 167 -6.78 11.01 -0.38
N LYS A 168 -6.97 10.06 -1.31
CA LYS A 168 -8.25 9.86 -2.00
C LYS A 168 -9.32 9.29 -1.08
N ALA A 169 -8.93 8.36 -0.22
CA ALA A 169 -9.80 7.75 0.78
C ALA A 169 -8.96 7.14 1.92
N ARG A 170 -9.57 6.96 3.09
CA ARG A 170 -8.97 6.22 4.20
C ARG A 170 -10.04 5.49 4.99
N GLY A 171 -9.69 4.36 5.56
CA GLY A 171 -10.49 3.65 6.55
C GLY A 171 -9.79 3.68 7.89
N GLU A 172 -10.47 4.21 8.89
CA GLU A 172 -9.91 4.42 10.22
C GLU A 172 -10.15 3.26 11.17
N ARG A 173 -9.26 3.23 12.17
CA ARG A 173 -9.35 2.52 13.46
C ARG A 173 -10.80 2.30 13.87
N LYS A 174 -11.17 1.04 14.08
CA LYS A 174 -12.11 0.78 15.17
C LYS A 174 -11.42 1.26 16.44
N THR A 175 -11.69 2.49 16.87
CA THR A 175 -11.49 2.81 18.28
C THR A 175 -12.18 1.68 19.03
N ARG A 176 -11.44 0.92 19.83
CA ARG A 176 -12.03 0.16 20.93
C ARG A 176 -12.74 1.21 21.78
N THR A 177 -13.97 1.56 21.41
CA THR A 177 -14.91 2.15 22.32
C THR A 177 -15.00 1.12 23.43
N VAL A 178 -14.43 1.49 24.55
CA VAL A 178 -14.55 0.79 25.81
C VAL A 178 -16.04 0.53 26.01
N ILE A 179 -16.47 -0.71 25.75
CA ILE A 179 -17.71 -1.24 26.28
C ILE A 179 -17.42 -1.37 27.78
N ASN A 180 -17.72 -0.35 28.57
CA ASN A 180 -17.83 -0.41 30.03
C ASN A 180 -18.69 0.73 30.62
N GLU A 181 -19.61 1.32 29.87
CA GLU A 181 -20.67 2.16 30.44
C GLU A 181 -21.98 1.81 29.73
N PHE A 182 -23.05 1.53 30.50
CA PHE A 182 -24.37 0.98 30.13
C PHE A 182 -24.64 -0.52 30.34
N ILE A 183 -23.98 -1.17 31.31
CA ILE A 183 -24.64 -2.22 32.11
C ILE A 183 -24.36 -1.93 33.57
N GLU A 184 -24.93 -0.85 34.08
CA GLU A 184 -25.22 -0.62 35.51
C GLU A 184 -25.89 0.76 35.63
N MET A 185 -27.11 0.87 35.11
CA MET A 185 -28.09 1.79 35.67
C MET A 185 -29.42 1.07 35.71
N ASN A 186 -29.81 0.80 36.94
CA ASN A 186 -31.11 0.35 37.41
C ASN A 186 -32.27 1.16 36.81
#